data_AF-A0A3B0B5F1-F1
#
_entry.id   AF-A0A3B0B5F1-F1
#
_cell.length_a   1.000
_cell.length_b   1.000
_cell.length_c   1.000
_cell.angle_alpha   90.00
_cell.angle_beta   90.00
_cell.angle_gamma   90.00
#
_symmetry.space_group_name_H-M   'P 1'
#
loop_
_entity.id
_entity.type
_entity.pdbx_description
1 polymer ?
#
loop_
_entity_poly.entity_id
_entity_poly.type
_entity_poly.pdbx_seq_one_letter_code
_entity_poly.pdbx_strand_id
1 'polypeptide(L)'
;MNTDELTMLLARIQVLDNRQVDQLTIEAWSPLLAHVPYPDAVEAVNGHFSESTDYLLPAHITARVRAKRRAELPSTMSEEAPPSCADGAHRWLDDGTCLYCTDRRN
;
A
#
# COMPACT_ATOMS: atom_id res chain seq x y z
N MET A 1 3.18 2.82 -11.87
CA MET A 1 4.39 2.65 -12.71
C MET A 1 3.97 2.55 -14.16
N ASN A 2 4.88 2.79 -15.10
CA ASN A 2 4.61 2.60 -16.53
C ASN A 2 4.81 1.12 -16.96
N THR A 3 4.54 0.82 -18.23
CA THR A 3 4.62 -0.55 -18.78
C THR A 3 6.05 -1.11 -18.77
N ASP A 4 7.07 -0.29 -19.03
CA ASP A 4 8.47 -0.73 -19.04
C ASP A 4 8.92 -1.11 -17.64
N GLU A 5 8.63 -0.26 -16.66
CA GLU A 5 8.87 -0.51 -15.23
C GLU A 5 8.14 -1.77 -14.75
N LEU A 6 6.89 -1.96 -15.16
CA LEU A 6 6.13 -3.16 -14.84
C LEU A 6 6.75 -4.42 -15.45
N THR A 7 7.22 -4.34 -16.69
CA THR A 7 7.87 -5.45 -17.39
C THR A 7 9.15 -5.87 -16.65
N MET A 8 9.96 -4.89 -16.23
CA MET A 8 11.14 -5.14 -15.40
C MET A 8 10.79 -5.77 -14.05
N LEU A 9 9.72 -5.29 -13.40
CA LEU A 9 9.26 -5.85 -12.13
C LEU A 9 8.82 -7.31 -12.29
N LEU A 10 8.03 -7.62 -13.32
CA LEU A 10 7.55 -8.98 -13.60
C LEU A 10 8.69 -9.93 -13.96
N ALA A 11 9.69 -9.47 -14.73
CA ALA A 11 10.88 -10.26 -15.02
C ALA A 11 11.66 -10.63 -13.74
N ARG A 12 11.76 -9.70 -12.77
CA ARG A 12 12.36 -9.97 -11.46
C ARG A 12 11.56 -11.03 -10.69
N ILE A 13 10.23 -10.90 -10.67
CA ILE A 13 9.36 -11.84 -9.96
C ILE A 13 9.45 -13.24 -10.59
N GLN A 14 9.52 -13.33 -11.92
CA GLN A 14 9.69 -14.59 -12.65
C GLN A 14 10.93 -15.37 -12.21
N VAL A 15 12.05 -14.71 -11.90
CA VAL A 15 13.24 -15.38 -11.37
C VAL A 15 12.97 -16.04 -10.01
N LEU A 16 12.04 -15.49 -9.21
CA LEU A 16 11.77 -15.92 -7.84
C LEU A 16 10.68 -16.99 -7.75
N ASP A 17 9.62 -16.90 -8.56
CA ASP A 17 8.49 -17.84 -8.50
C ASP A 17 8.21 -18.60 -9.79
N ASN A 18 9.10 -18.48 -10.77
CA ASN A 18 9.06 -19.22 -12.03
C ASN A 18 7.76 -19.06 -12.83
N ARG A 19 7.02 -17.95 -12.64
CA ARG A 19 5.86 -17.64 -13.47
C ARG A 19 6.24 -17.43 -14.94
N GLN A 20 5.30 -17.69 -15.83
CA GLN A 20 5.44 -17.24 -17.22
C GLN A 20 4.99 -15.78 -17.32
N VAL A 21 5.83 -14.94 -17.91
CA VAL A 21 5.51 -13.53 -18.17
C VAL A 21 5.39 -13.35 -19.67
N ASP A 22 4.18 -13.03 -20.11
CA ASP A 22 3.85 -12.70 -21.49
C ASP A 22 3.08 -11.36 -21.55
N GLN A 23 2.70 -10.97 -22.77
CA GLN A 23 1.98 -9.72 -23.01
C GLN A 23 0.64 -9.67 -22.24
N LEU A 24 -0.09 -10.79 -22.18
CA LEU A 24 -1.37 -10.87 -21.44
C LEU A 24 -1.17 -10.68 -19.93
N THR A 25 -0.07 -11.21 -19.40
CA THR A 25 0.32 -11.02 -17.99
C THR A 25 0.58 -9.54 -17.70
N ILE A 26 1.32 -8.86 -18.57
CA ILE A 26 1.60 -7.42 -18.44
C ILE A 26 0.29 -6.62 -18.49
N GLU A 27 -0.58 -6.91 -19.45
CA GLU A 27 -1.89 -6.25 -19.61
C GLU A 27 -2.79 -6.45 -18.39
N ALA A 28 -2.80 -7.66 -17.81
CA ALA A 28 -3.57 -7.97 -16.61
C ALA A 28 -3.04 -7.25 -15.36
N TRP A 29 -1.72 -7.10 -15.24
CA TRP A 29 -1.08 -6.48 -14.06
C TRP A 29 -1.06 -4.95 -14.12
N SER A 30 -0.99 -4.38 -15.32
CA SER A 30 -0.86 -2.94 -15.56
C SER A 30 -1.90 -2.08 -14.80
N PRO A 31 -3.22 -2.30 -14.94
CA PRO A 31 -4.20 -1.48 -14.24
C PRO A 31 -4.13 -1.62 -12.72
N LEU A 32 -3.66 -2.77 -12.21
CA LEU A 32 -3.58 -3.05 -10.78
C LEU A 32 -2.42 -2.30 -10.10
N LEU A 33 -1.33 -2.07 -10.83
CA LEU A 33 -0.11 -1.44 -10.30
C LEU A 33 0.19 -0.05 -10.90
N ALA A 34 -0.69 0.48 -11.74
CA ALA A 34 -0.55 1.80 -12.35
C ALA A 34 -0.30 2.92 -11.30
N HIS A 35 -0.96 2.84 -10.15
CA HIS A 35 -0.86 3.81 -9.05
C HIS A 35 0.32 3.59 -8.10
N VAL A 36 1.12 2.53 -8.30
CA VAL A 36 2.24 2.17 -7.43
C VAL A 36 3.55 2.65 -8.07
N PRO A 37 4.38 3.45 -7.39
CA PRO A 37 5.72 3.80 -7.85
C PRO A 37 6.61 2.56 -7.99
N TYR A 38 7.46 2.50 -9.02
CA TYR A 38 8.33 1.35 -9.25
C TYR A 38 9.27 1.03 -8.05
N PRO A 39 9.93 2.00 -7.39
CA PRO A 39 10.79 1.70 -6.23
C PRO A 39 10.03 1.04 -5.07
N ASP A 40 8.83 1.54 -4.76
CA ASP A 40 7.97 0.98 -3.71
C ASP A 40 7.53 -0.46 -4.04
N ALA A 41 7.27 -0.74 -5.32
CA ALA A 41 6.90 -2.08 -5.76
C ALA A 41 8.08 -3.06 -5.62
N VAL A 42 9.30 -2.67 -5.99
CA VAL A 42 10.50 -3.50 -5.83
C VAL A 42 10.74 -3.84 -4.37
N GLU A 43 10.61 -2.86 -3.47
CA GLU A 43 10.72 -3.08 -2.03
C GLU A 43 9.65 -4.05 -1.52
N ALA A 44 8.40 -3.87 -1.93
CA ALA A 44 7.30 -4.76 -1.56
C ALA A 44 7.50 -6.20 -2.06
N VAL A 45 8.04 -6.38 -3.27
CA VAL A 45 8.40 -7.71 -3.81
C VAL A 45 9.49 -8.36 -2.97
N ASN A 46 10.58 -7.63 -2.68
CA ASN A 46 11.68 -8.17 -1.87
C ASN A 46 11.19 -8.56 -0.47
N GLY A 47 10.39 -7.70 0.17
CA GLY A 47 9.80 -7.97 1.48
C GLY A 47 8.87 -9.17 1.48
N HIS A 48 8.10 -9.38 0.40
CA HIS A 48 7.26 -10.58 0.27
C HIS A 48 8.10 -11.85 0.27
N PHE A 49 9.10 -11.94 -0.61
CA PHE A 49 9.91 -13.15 -0.74
C PHE A 49 10.90 -13.36 0.41
N SER A 50 11.19 -12.34 1.24
CA SER A 50 11.97 -12.52 2.47
C SER A 50 11.15 -13.07 3.65
N GLU A 51 9.83 -12.85 3.64
CA GLU A 51 8.95 -13.14 4.79
C GLU A 51 7.92 -14.24 4.51
N SER A 52 7.63 -14.53 3.24
CA SER A 52 6.59 -15.46 2.81
C SER A 52 7.08 -16.32 1.64
N THR A 53 6.61 -17.56 1.64
CA THR A 53 6.80 -18.52 0.54
C THR A 53 5.58 -18.56 -0.40
N ASP A 54 4.56 -17.74 -0.15
CA ASP A 54 3.33 -17.76 -0.92
C ASP A 54 3.54 -17.20 -2.32
N TYR A 55 2.73 -17.69 -3.27
CA TYR A 55 2.73 -17.15 -4.63
C TYR A 55 2.35 -15.66 -4.61
N LEU A 56 3.18 -14.83 -5.25
CA LEU A 56 3.02 -13.38 -5.19
C LEU A 56 1.91 -12.89 -6.13
N LEU A 57 0.93 -12.17 -5.60
CA LEU A 57 -0.14 -11.52 -6.36
C LEU A 57 0.00 -10.00 -6.33
N PRO A 58 -0.59 -9.26 -7.29
CA PRO A 58 -0.55 -7.79 -7.30
C PRO A 58 -1.10 -7.18 -5.99
N ALA A 59 -2.13 -7.81 -5.42
CA ALA A 59 -2.72 -7.39 -4.16
C ALA A 59 -1.73 -7.37 -2.99
N HIS A 60 -0.75 -8.29 -2.96
CA HIS A 60 0.29 -8.31 -1.93
C HIS A 60 1.19 -7.08 -2.04
N ILE A 61 1.57 -6.69 -3.27
CA ILE A 61 2.37 -5.49 -3.52
C ILE A 61 1.59 -4.25 -3.06
N THR A 62 0.35 -4.09 -3.50
CA THR A 62 -0.49 -2.95 -3.10
C THR A 62 -0.69 -2.88 -1.59
N ALA A 63 -0.92 -4.03 -0.94
CA ALA A 63 -1.10 -4.10 0.51
C ALA A 63 0.16 -3.65 1.27
N ARG A 64 1.34 -4.13 0.86
CA ARG A 64 2.63 -3.76 1.47
C ARG A 64 2.96 -2.29 1.26
N VAL A 65 2.77 -1.76 0.04
CA VAL A 65 2.98 -0.32 -0.23
C VAL A 65 2.03 0.54 0.59
N ARG A 66 0.75 0.15 0.73
CA ARG A 66 -0.21 0.85 1.60
C ARG A 66 0.21 0.77 3.07
N ALA A 67 0.71 -0.36 3.53
CA ALA A 67 1.19 -0.51 4.91
C ALA A 67 2.39 0.39 5.20
N LYS A 68 3.38 0.43 4.28
CA LYS A 68 4.53 1.33 4.34
C LYS A 68 4.08 2.79 4.43
N ARG A 69 3.22 3.24 3.51
CA ARG A 69 2.69 4.62 3.52
C ARG A 69 1.96 4.95 4.83
N ARG A 70 1.18 4.00 5.38
CA ARG A 70 0.54 4.20 6.69
C ARG A 70 1.52 4.33 7.83
N ALA A 71 2.66 3.63 7.78
CA ALA A 71 3.70 3.73 8.80
C ALA A 71 4.51 5.04 8.68
N GLU A 72 4.58 5.63 7.49
CA GLU A 72 5.24 6.93 7.24
C GLU A 72 4.35 8.13 7.57
N LEU A 73 3.02 7.95 7.55
CA LEU A 73 2.12 8.99 7.99
C LEU A 73 2.46 9.35 9.44
N PRO A 74 2.59 10.65 9.77
CA PRO A 74 2.77 11.06 11.15
C PRO A 74 1.64 10.46 11.98
N SER A 75 1.99 9.94 13.16
CA SER A 75 0.99 9.50 14.12
C SER A 75 0.04 10.66 14.38
N THR A 76 -1.15 10.62 13.80
CA THR A 76 -2.23 11.59 14.08
C THR A 76 -2.75 11.42 15.51
N MET A 77 -2.28 10.40 16.23
CA MET A 77 -2.40 10.29 17.67
C MET A 77 -1.32 11.17 18.32
N SER A 78 -1.71 12.39 18.68
CA SER A 78 -0.93 13.17 19.65
C SER A 78 -0.82 12.37 20.95
N GLU A 79 0.40 12.18 21.47
CA GLU A 79 0.64 11.60 22.80
C GLU A 79 -0.05 12.41 23.92
N GLU A 80 -0.35 13.69 23.67
CA GLU A 80 -1.06 14.59 24.58
C GLU A 80 -2.59 14.59 24.40
N ALA A 81 -3.16 13.73 23.54
CA ALA A 81 -4.60 13.73 23.33
C ALA A 81 -5.36 13.22 24.58
N PRO A 82 -6.26 14.03 25.19
CA PRO A 82 -7.08 13.57 26.30
C PRO A 82 -7.97 12.40 25.87
N PRO A 83 -8.44 11.57 26.83
CA PRO A 83 -9.14 10.33 26.54
C PRO A 83 -10.45 10.62 25.79
N SER A 84 -10.42 10.38 24.49
CA SER A 84 -11.56 10.49 23.57
C SER A 84 -12.20 11.88 23.48
N CYS A 85 -13.07 12.04 22.50
CA CYS A 85 -13.93 13.21 22.31
C CYS A 85 -15.02 13.31 23.40
N ALA A 86 -14.63 13.16 24.67
CA ALA A 86 -15.52 13.31 25.81
C ALA A 86 -16.14 14.72 25.80
N ASP A 87 -17.44 14.80 26.10
CA ASP A 87 -18.26 16.01 26.05
C ASP A 87 -18.46 16.63 24.65
N GLY A 88 -18.23 15.87 23.58
CA GLY A 88 -18.55 16.30 22.21
C GLY A 88 -17.58 17.34 21.62
N ALA A 89 -16.41 17.53 22.25
CA ALA A 89 -15.34 18.42 21.80
C ALA A 89 -14.56 17.82 20.62
N HIS A 90 -15.23 17.59 19.49
CA HIS A 90 -14.59 17.09 18.28
C HIS A 90 -13.90 18.22 17.51
N ARG A 91 -12.72 17.92 16.96
CA ARG A 91 -12.08 18.77 15.94
C ARG A 91 -12.18 18.07 14.59
N TRP A 92 -13.13 18.51 13.79
CA TRP A 92 -13.41 17.93 12.47
C TRP A 92 -12.45 18.47 11.41
N LEU A 93 -11.96 17.57 10.57
CA LEU A 93 -11.27 17.88 9.33
C LEU A 93 -12.28 18.03 8.19
N ASP A 94 -11.82 18.57 7.06
CA ASP A 94 -12.65 18.81 5.87
C ASP A 94 -13.18 17.51 5.23
N ASP A 95 -12.52 16.38 5.49
CA ASP A 95 -12.93 15.05 5.05
C ASP A 95 -13.94 14.36 6.00
N GLY A 96 -14.42 15.07 7.02
CA GLY A 96 -15.42 14.57 7.98
C GLY A 96 -14.86 13.69 9.09
N THR A 97 -13.54 13.51 9.16
CA THR A 97 -12.90 12.75 10.25
C THR A 97 -12.58 13.62 11.46
N CYS A 98 -12.61 13.05 12.66
CA CYS A 98 -12.12 13.74 13.86
C CYS A 98 -10.60 13.60 13.99
N LEU A 99 -9.92 14.69 14.33
CA LEU A 99 -8.47 14.70 14.54
C LEU A 99 -8.04 13.88 15.78
N TYR A 100 -8.93 13.72 16.77
CA TYR A 100 -8.59 13.19 18.09
C TYR A 100 -9.27 11.85 18.44
N CYS A 101 -10.22 11.37 17.62
CA CYS A 101 -10.92 10.10 17.84
C CYS A 101 -11.37 9.47 16.52
N THR A 102 -11.92 8.24 16.57
CA THR A 102 -12.31 7.47 15.37
C THR A 102 -13.68 7.86 14.79
N ASP A 103 -14.39 8.80 15.39
CA ASP A 103 -15.71 9.23 14.95
C ASP A 103 -15.67 9.99 13.62
N ARG A 104 -16.77 9.90 12.87
CA ARG A 104 -16.98 10.59 11.59
C ARG A 104 -18.32 11.31 11.61
N ARG A 105 -18.36 12.55 11.11
CA ARG A 105 -19.62 13.25 10.86
C ARG A 105 -20.10 12.92 9.43
N ASN A 106 -21.37 12.53 9.31
CA ASN A 106 -22.05 12.42 8.01
C ASN A 106 -22.31 13.79 7.41
#